data_AF-A0A2E0UFG1-F1
#
_entry.id   AF-A0A2E0UFG1-F1
#
_cell.length_a   1.000
_cell.length_b   1.000
_cell.length_c   1.000
_cell.angle_alpha   90.00
_cell.angle_beta   90.00
_cell.angle_gamma   90.00
#
_symmetry.space_group_name_H-M   'P 1'
#
loop_
_entity.id
_entity.type
_entity.pdbx_description
1 polymer ?
#
loop_
_entity_poly.entity_id
_entity_poly.type
_entity_poly.pdbx_seq_one_letter_code
_entity_poly.pdbx_strand_id
1 'polypeptide(L)'
;MPEETEVMTESTESVDTLEASEHIEVDEGPAVDEQMYTVKVDGEEMQIPESELLNGYQRQADYTRKTQEISAERERLQQAEAIVSALESNPEETLKVLARSFDLDTPSVSAEEPDEWEDEDPTAKRLAHLEQKIEKQEAAARQTAIENEVQKLQEKYGEFDSRELLNHALKNGIPNLDAAYAHWQFNDVKSTADKLQKEQEITNQKREAAVVTAGGSTQSGTQSKSEGKAGSIREAFELAKKQLST
;
A
#
# COMPACT_ATOMS: atom_id res chain seq x y z
N MET A 1 -46.59 -44.10 57.35
CA MET A 1 -47.92 -43.60 56.98
C MET A 1 -47.78 -42.14 56.54
N PRO A 2 -48.72 -41.62 55.73
CA PRO A 2 -48.42 -40.54 54.77
C PRO A 2 -49.19 -39.24 55.02
N GLU A 3 -48.84 -38.22 54.23
CA GLU A 3 -49.64 -37.12 53.64
C GLU A 3 -48.62 -36.28 52.81
N GLU A 4 -48.75 -35.87 51.53
CA GLU A 4 -49.88 -35.57 50.61
C GLU A 4 -50.75 -34.38 51.09
N THR A 5 -51.02 -33.28 50.36
CA THR A 5 -50.59 -32.69 49.04
C THR A 5 -50.50 -31.14 49.20
N GLU A 6 -50.43 -30.19 48.23
CA GLU A 6 -50.53 -30.10 46.75
C GLU A 6 -49.76 -28.82 46.28
N VAL A 7 -48.83 -28.90 45.31
CA VAL A 7 -48.93 -28.39 43.91
C VAL A 7 -49.39 -26.94 43.70
N MET A 8 -48.46 -26.09 43.20
CA MET A 8 -48.65 -24.91 42.31
C MET A 8 -47.22 -24.54 41.81
N THR A 9 -46.81 -24.69 40.54
CA THR A 9 -46.98 -23.74 39.40
C THR A 9 -46.87 -22.28 39.85
N GLU A 10 -46.06 -21.38 39.28
CA GLU A 10 -45.53 -21.11 37.93
C GLU A 10 -44.30 -20.18 38.15
N SER A 11 -43.36 -19.92 37.24
CA SER A 11 -43.17 -20.29 35.85
C SER A 11 -41.66 -20.40 35.57
N THR A 12 -41.24 -21.24 34.62
CA THR A 12 -39.84 -21.21 34.14
C THR A 12 -39.68 -20.03 33.20
N GLU A 13 -38.88 -19.03 33.57
CA GLU A 13 -38.55 -17.92 32.67
C GLU A 13 -37.83 -18.48 31.43
N SER A 14 -38.57 -18.55 30.33
CA SER A 14 -38.14 -19.20 29.10
C SER A 14 -37.00 -18.41 28.47
N VAL A 15 -35.90 -19.12 28.17
CA VAL A 15 -34.87 -18.59 27.28
C VAL A 15 -35.55 -18.24 25.97
N ASP A 16 -35.67 -16.95 25.67
CA ASP A 16 -36.38 -16.44 24.48
C ASP A 16 -35.49 -16.62 23.24
N THR A 17 -35.21 -17.89 22.93
CA THR A 17 -34.62 -18.33 21.67
C THR A 17 -35.68 -18.16 20.60
N LEU A 18 -35.89 -16.90 20.18
CA LEU A 18 -36.57 -16.57 18.94
C LEU A 18 -35.68 -16.94 17.74
N GLU A 19 -35.38 -18.24 17.63
CA GLU A 19 -35.46 -18.91 16.35
C GLU A 19 -36.92 -18.91 15.89
N ALA A 20 -37.43 -17.71 15.63
CA ALA A 20 -38.37 -17.48 14.55
C ALA A 20 -37.64 -17.76 13.23
N SER A 21 -37.22 -19.01 13.05
CA SER A 21 -37.04 -19.58 11.73
C SER A 21 -38.43 -19.53 11.10
N GLU A 22 -38.73 -18.43 10.42
CA GLU A 22 -39.78 -18.38 9.41
C GLU A 22 -39.39 -19.38 8.32
N HIS A 23 -39.69 -20.63 8.61
CA HIS A 23 -39.74 -21.69 7.63
C HIS A 23 -40.92 -21.33 6.74
N ILE A 24 -40.62 -20.56 5.70
CA ILE A 24 -41.58 -20.21 4.66
C ILE A 24 -42.01 -21.55 4.06
N GLU A 25 -43.16 -22.05 4.52
CA GLU A 25 -43.83 -23.17 3.89
C GLU A 25 -44.20 -22.71 2.49
N VAL A 26 -43.36 -23.09 1.53
CA VAL A 26 -43.63 -22.91 0.11
C VAL A 26 -44.79 -23.85 -0.21
N ASP A 27 -46.00 -23.31 -0.13
CA ASP A 27 -47.22 -23.95 -0.60
C ASP A 27 -46.99 -24.38 -2.06
N GLU A 28 -46.86 -25.69 -2.29
CA GLU A 28 -46.84 -26.29 -3.64
C GLU A 28 -48.24 -26.24 -4.25
N GLY A 29 -48.75 -25.01 -4.39
CA GLY A 29 -49.96 -24.69 -5.13
C GLY A 29 -49.85 -25.16 -6.58
N PRO A 30 -50.98 -25.51 -7.21
CA PRO A 30 -50.98 -26.27 -8.45
C PRO A 30 -50.39 -25.48 -9.62
N ALA A 31 -49.16 -25.85 -10.02
CA ALA A 31 -48.50 -25.56 -11.30
C ALA A 31 -48.94 -24.23 -11.97
N VAL A 32 -48.55 -23.12 -11.35
CA VAL A 32 -48.61 -21.80 -12.01
C VAL A 32 -47.68 -21.83 -13.22
N ASP A 33 -48.07 -21.23 -14.35
CA ASP A 33 -47.19 -21.03 -15.50
C ASP A 33 -46.01 -20.14 -15.07
N GLU A 34 -44.85 -20.75 -14.76
CA GLU A 34 -43.68 -20.03 -14.23
C GLU A 34 -43.22 -18.95 -15.20
N GLN A 35 -43.31 -17.70 -14.76
CA GLN A 35 -42.95 -16.53 -15.56
C GLN A 35 -41.43 -16.52 -15.76
N MET A 36 -40.98 -16.85 -16.98
CA MET A 36 -39.55 -16.91 -17.32
C MET A 36 -38.98 -15.51 -17.63
N TYR A 37 -37.87 -15.17 -17.00
CA TYR A 37 -37.15 -13.91 -17.14
C TYR A 37 -35.75 -14.14 -17.72
N THR A 38 -35.37 -13.37 -18.73
CA THR A 38 -33.99 -13.35 -19.24
C THR A 38 -33.12 -12.45 -18.36
N VAL A 39 -32.16 -13.04 -17.67
CA VAL A 39 -31.17 -12.34 -16.83
C VAL A 39 -29.77 -12.56 -17.39
N LYS A 40 -28.89 -11.57 -17.21
CA LYS A 40 -27.52 -11.59 -17.73
C LYS A 40 -26.52 -11.87 -16.61
N VAL A 41 -25.87 -13.03 -16.66
CA VAL A 41 -24.89 -13.49 -15.66
C VAL A 41 -23.54 -13.66 -16.35
N ASP A 42 -22.48 -13.04 -15.80
CA ASP A 42 -21.10 -13.03 -16.31
C ASP A 42 -20.90 -12.68 -17.81
N GLY A 43 -21.92 -12.11 -18.44
CA GLY A 43 -21.93 -11.70 -19.86
C GLY A 43 -22.81 -12.57 -20.77
N GLU A 44 -23.30 -13.71 -20.30
CA GLU A 44 -24.21 -14.60 -21.01
C GLU A 44 -25.68 -14.35 -20.60
N GLU A 45 -26.61 -14.59 -21.52
CA GLU A 45 -28.05 -14.36 -21.30
C GLU A 45 -28.76 -15.70 -21.03
N MET A 46 -29.31 -15.84 -19.82
CA MET A 46 -29.94 -17.06 -19.32
C MET A 46 -31.41 -16.79 -18.98
N GLN A 47 -32.31 -17.71 -19.33
CA GLN A 47 -33.70 -17.64 -18.92
C GLN A 47 -33.88 -18.44 -17.62
N ILE A 48 -34.39 -17.77 -16.57
CA ILE A 48 -34.66 -18.35 -15.25
C ILE A 48 -36.12 -18.09 -14.84
N PRO A 49 -36.75 -18.95 -14.02
CA PRO A 49 -38.08 -18.68 -13.49
C PRO A 49 -38.04 -17.55 -12.45
N GLU A 50 -39.19 -16.90 -12.22
CA GLU A 50 -39.34 -15.80 -11.25
C GLU A 50 -38.88 -16.19 -9.83
N SER A 51 -39.13 -17.43 -9.42
CA SER A 51 -38.70 -18.00 -8.14
C SER A 51 -37.19 -17.93 -7.96
N GLU A 52 -36.40 -18.33 -8.96
CA GLU A 52 -34.94 -18.28 -8.90
C GLU A 52 -34.39 -16.84 -9.00
N LEU A 53 -35.08 -15.95 -9.72
CA LEU A 53 -34.73 -14.52 -9.76
C LEU A 53 -34.87 -13.88 -8.37
N LEU A 54 -35.99 -14.15 -7.69
CA LEU A 54 -36.25 -13.66 -6.32
C LEU A 54 -35.27 -14.25 -5.31
N ASN A 55 -35.03 -15.56 -5.37
CA ASN A 55 -34.04 -16.27 -4.54
C ASN A 55 -32.62 -15.72 -4.74
N GLY A 56 -32.22 -15.47 -5.99
CA GLY A 56 -30.93 -14.88 -6.34
C GLY A 56 -30.75 -13.49 -5.75
N TYR A 57 -31.77 -12.63 -5.85
CA TYR A 57 -31.75 -11.29 -5.26
C TYR A 57 -31.66 -11.32 -3.73
N GLN A 58 -32.44 -12.16 -3.05
CA GLN A 58 -32.39 -12.33 -1.59
C GLN A 58 -30.98 -12.78 -1.16
N ARG A 59 -30.45 -13.85 -1.76
CA ARG A 59 -29.09 -14.35 -1.49
C ARG A 59 -28.03 -13.27 -1.74
N GLN A 60 -28.13 -12.50 -2.82
CA GLN A 60 -27.18 -11.41 -3.12
C GLN A 60 -27.24 -10.29 -2.08
N ALA A 61 -28.44 -9.90 -1.63
CA ALA A 61 -28.61 -8.91 -0.57
C ALA A 61 -27.99 -9.39 0.75
N ASP A 62 -28.19 -10.66 1.11
CA ASP A 62 -27.63 -11.26 2.32
C ASP A 62 -26.11 -11.46 2.25
N TYR A 63 -25.57 -11.91 1.10
CA TYR A 63 -24.12 -11.94 0.87
C TYR A 63 -23.51 -10.55 0.95
N THR A 64 -24.20 -9.51 0.45
CA THR A 64 -23.74 -8.12 0.53
C THR A 64 -23.71 -7.64 1.97
N ARG A 65 -24.80 -7.83 2.73
CA ARG A 65 -24.90 -7.48 4.15
C ARG A 65 -23.83 -8.19 4.97
N LYS A 66 -23.68 -9.51 4.79
CA LYS A 66 -22.69 -10.34 5.50
C LYS A 66 -21.25 -10.01 5.13
N THR A 67 -20.99 -9.58 3.89
CA THR A 67 -19.64 -9.13 3.47
C THR A 67 -19.30 -7.77 4.09
N GLN A 68 -20.28 -6.87 4.24
CA GLN A 68 -20.10 -5.61 4.96
C GLN A 68 -19.87 -5.86 6.46
N GLU A 69 -20.66 -6.75 7.07
CA GLU A 69 -20.54 -7.17 8.48
C GLU A 69 -19.16 -7.79 8.77
N ILE A 70 -18.71 -8.76 7.97
CA ILE A 70 -17.37 -9.37 8.11
C ILE A 70 -16.26 -8.35 7.88
N SER A 71 -16.46 -7.36 7.00
CA SER A 71 -15.49 -6.27 6.80
C SER A 71 -15.39 -5.37 8.04
N ALA A 72 -16.54 -4.97 8.61
CA ALA A 72 -16.60 -4.16 9.82
C ALA A 72 -16.08 -4.90 11.06
N GLU A 73 -16.33 -6.20 11.17
CA GLU A 73 -15.77 -7.06 12.23
C GLU A 73 -14.24 -7.13 12.12
N ARG A 74 -13.69 -7.37 10.92
CA ARG A 74 -12.25 -7.37 10.68
C ARG A 74 -11.60 -6.02 10.98
N GLU A 75 -12.23 -4.93 10.55
CA GLU A 75 -11.73 -3.58 10.83
C GLU A 75 -11.73 -3.30 12.34
N ARG A 76 -12.82 -3.64 13.04
CA ARG A 76 -12.90 -3.52 14.51
C ARG A 76 -11.82 -4.35 15.22
N LEU A 77 -11.53 -5.56 14.75
CA LEU A 77 -10.46 -6.40 15.31
C LEU A 77 -9.06 -5.80 15.05
N GLN A 78 -8.81 -5.28 13.85
CA GLN A 78 -7.56 -4.59 13.51
C GLN A 78 -7.37 -3.30 14.32
N GLN A 79 -8.44 -2.52 14.52
CA GLN A 79 -8.41 -1.34 15.40
C GLN A 79 -8.12 -1.74 16.85
N ALA A 80 -8.72 -2.83 17.35
CA ALA A 80 -8.44 -3.33 18.70
C ALA A 80 -6.99 -3.82 18.87
N GLU A 81 -6.45 -4.58 17.91
CA GLU A 81 -5.05 -5.02 17.91
C GLU A 81 -4.08 -3.83 17.88
N ALA A 82 -4.36 -2.83 17.04
CA ALA A 82 -3.58 -1.59 16.97
C ALA A 82 -3.63 -0.80 18.29
N ILE A 83 -4.79 -0.72 18.96
CA ILE A 83 -4.94 -0.07 20.26
C ILE A 83 -4.16 -0.82 21.35
N VAL A 84 -4.19 -2.16 21.38
CA VAL A 84 -3.41 -2.94 22.34
C VAL A 84 -1.91 -2.74 22.10
N SER A 85 -1.45 -2.81 20.85
CA SER A 85 -0.03 -2.60 20.51
C SER A 85 0.45 -1.18 20.83
N ALA A 86 -0.41 -0.17 20.65
CA ALA A 86 -0.14 1.21 21.05
C ALA A 86 -0.09 1.35 22.58
N LEU A 87 -0.99 0.69 23.31
CA LEU A 87 -1.03 0.71 24.78
C LEU A 87 0.18 0.00 25.40
N GLU A 88 0.64 -1.10 24.81
CA GLU A 88 1.86 -1.82 25.22
C GLU A 88 3.15 -1.01 25.00
N SER A 89 3.17 -0.12 24.01
CA SER A 89 4.36 0.67 23.65
C SER A 89 4.39 2.06 24.28
N ASN A 90 3.26 2.78 24.30
CA ASN A 90 3.10 4.13 24.85
C ASN A 90 1.70 4.30 25.48
N PRO A 91 1.46 3.83 26.71
CA PRO A 91 0.13 3.80 27.30
C PRO A 91 -0.48 5.19 27.48
N GLU A 92 0.30 6.16 27.99
CA GLU A 92 -0.18 7.52 28.27
C GLU A 92 -0.65 8.27 27.01
N GLU A 93 0.14 8.23 25.94
CA GLU A 93 -0.23 8.88 24.68
C GLU A 93 -1.46 8.21 24.06
N THR A 94 -1.52 6.88 24.08
CA THR A 94 -2.64 6.09 23.57
C THR A 94 -3.95 6.43 24.30
N LEU A 95 -3.92 6.47 25.64
CA LEU A 95 -5.08 6.87 26.46
C LEU A 95 -5.50 8.31 26.18
N LYS A 96 -4.54 9.23 25.99
CA LYS A 96 -4.78 10.65 25.69
C LYS A 96 -5.36 10.88 24.29
N VAL A 97 -5.03 10.04 23.32
CA VAL A 97 -5.65 10.02 21.99
C VAL A 97 -7.06 9.44 22.05
N LEU A 98 -7.25 8.34 22.79
CA LEU A 98 -8.57 7.72 23.00
C LEU A 98 -9.55 8.69 23.69
N ALA A 99 -9.14 9.36 24.77
CA ALA A 99 -9.97 10.34 25.47
C ALA A 99 -10.50 11.43 24.52
N ARG A 100 -9.61 12.02 23.70
CA ARG A 100 -9.97 12.99 22.66
C ARG A 100 -10.94 12.41 21.63
N SER A 101 -10.77 11.16 21.22
CA SER A 101 -11.63 10.53 20.20
C SER A 101 -13.06 10.24 20.65
N PHE A 102 -13.31 10.28 21.97
CA PHE A 102 -14.64 10.14 22.57
C PHE A 102 -15.21 11.47 23.08
N ASP A 103 -14.58 12.62 22.76
CA ASP A 103 -14.87 13.94 23.35
C ASP A 103 -14.91 13.91 24.89
N LEU A 104 -14.14 12.99 25.49
CA LEU A 104 -13.89 12.99 26.92
C LEU A 104 -12.89 14.12 27.20
N ASP A 105 -13.45 15.29 27.52
CA ASP A 105 -12.77 16.35 28.26
C ASP A 105 -12.37 15.80 29.65
N THR A 106 -11.34 14.96 29.66
CA THR A 106 -10.57 14.66 30.85
C THR A 106 -9.83 15.95 31.21
N PRO A 107 -10.21 16.71 32.26
CA PRO A 107 -9.24 17.60 32.89
C PRO A 107 -8.05 16.71 33.24
N SER A 108 -6.82 17.21 33.07
CA SER A 108 -5.63 16.37 33.16
C SER A 108 -5.42 15.85 34.59
N VAL A 109 -6.08 14.73 34.89
CA VAL A 109 -5.54 13.67 35.72
C VAL A 109 -4.30 13.23 34.95
N SER A 110 -3.16 13.82 35.31
CA SER A 110 -1.86 13.20 35.07
C SER A 110 -1.96 11.74 35.50
N ALA A 111 -1.20 10.85 34.87
CA ALA A 111 -1.02 9.51 35.46
C ALA A 111 -0.64 9.68 36.94
N GLU A 112 -1.10 8.76 37.79
CA GLU A 112 -0.83 8.83 39.22
C GLU A 112 0.68 8.67 39.45
N GLU A 113 1.36 9.82 39.48
CA GLU A 113 2.73 10.00 39.95
C GLU A 113 2.89 9.20 41.24
N PRO A 114 4.02 8.47 41.43
CA PRO A 114 4.20 7.55 42.54
C PRO A 114 4.37 8.28 43.89
N ASP A 115 3.25 8.80 44.40
CA ASP A 115 3.08 9.60 45.61
C ASP A 115 3.97 10.87 45.60
N GLU A 116 3.80 11.74 44.60
CA GLU A 116 4.48 13.05 44.46
C GLU A 116 4.08 14.04 45.59
N TRP A 117 4.57 13.75 46.79
CA TRP A 117 4.79 14.71 47.86
C TRP A 117 6.22 15.26 47.85
N GLU A 118 7.02 14.95 46.83
CA GLU A 118 8.17 15.78 46.50
C GLU A 118 7.67 17.03 45.76
N ASP A 119 7.71 18.18 46.46
CA ASP A 119 7.54 19.50 45.85
C ASP A 119 8.61 19.69 44.75
N GLU A 120 8.29 19.32 43.50
CA GLU A 120 9.11 19.60 42.31
C GLU A 120 9.51 21.09 42.31
N ASP A 121 10.78 21.36 42.65
CA ASP A 121 11.25 22.70 42.98
C ASP A 121 10.88 23.70 41.85
N PRO A 122 10.30 24.88 42.15
CA PRO A 122 10.14 25.94 41.16
C PRO A 122 11.46 26.38 40.48
N THR A 123 12.64 25.91 40.89
CA THR A 123 13.87 25.93 40.06
C THR A 123 13.90 24.84 38.98
N ALA A 124 13.56 23.59 39.28
CA ALA A 124 13.51 22.46 38.34
C ALA A 124 12.53 22.72 37.19
N LYS A 125 11.31 23.16 37.50
CA LYS A 125 10.29 23.56 36.50
C LYS A 125 10.75 24.71 35.59
N ARG A 126 11.61 25.61 36.08
CA ARG A 126 12.26 26.65 35.26
C ARG A 126 13.41 26.09 34.42
N LEU A 127 14.19 25.15 34.96
CA LEU A 127 15.29 24.50 34.25
C LEU A 127 14.77 23.70 33.05
N ALA A 128 13.76 22.86 33.24
CA ALA A 128 13.12 22.10 32.15
C ALA A 128 12.57 23.02 31.04
N HIS A 129 11.94 24.15 31.39
CA HIS A 129 11.48 25.13 30.40
C HIS A 129 12.64 25.84 29.67
N LEU A 130 13.75 26.11 30.35
CA LEU A 130 14.96 26.68 29.74
C LEU A 130 15.64 25.68 28.81
N GLU A 131 15.74 24.42 29.21
CA GLU A 131 16.32 23.33 28.42
C GLU A 131 15.48 23.07 27.15
N GLN A 132 14.16 22.93 27.27
CA GLN A 132 13.26 22.81 26.12
C GLN A 132 13.35 24.02 25.17
N LYS A 133 13.65 25.22 25.71
CA LYS A 133 13.87 26.43 24.90
C LYS A 133 15.23 26.40 24.18
N ILE A 134 16.28 25.95 24.85
CA ILE A 134 17.62 25.77 24.27
C ILE A 134 17.55 24.73 23.14
N GLU A 135 16.95 23.57 23.38
CA GLU A 135 16.77 22.51 22.37
C GLU A 135 16.07 23.03 21.11
N LYS A 136 14.98 23.80 21.27
CA LYS A 136 14.25 24.42 20.15
C LYS A 136 15.10 25.46 19.40
N GLN A 137 15.94 26.22 20.10
CA GLN A 137 16.88 27.16 19.47
C GLN A 137 18.01 26.43 18.72
N GLU A 138 18.54 25.35 19.27
CA GLU A 138 19.56 24.52 18.62
C GLU A 138 19.01 23.69 17.45
N ALA A 139 17.75 23.25 17.50
CA ALA A 139 17.06 22.63 16.38
C ALA A 139 16.90 23.61 15.21
N ALA A 140 16.43 24.84 15.49
CA ALA A 140 16.31 25.89 14.48
C ALA A 140 17.68 26.34 13.92
N ALA A 141 18.72 26.39 14.75
CA ALA A 141 20.09 26.68 14.32
C ALA A 141 20.65 25.58 13.40
N ARG A 142 20.39 24.29 13.72
CA ARG A 142 20.77 23.16 12.87
C ARG A 142 20.01 23.17 11.54
N GLN A 143 18.70 23.42 11.55
CA GLN A 143 17.90 23.50 10.33
C GLN A 143 18.41 24.63 9.42
N THR A 144 18.59 25.84 9.96
CA THR A 144 19.08 26.98 9.16
C THR A 144 20.52 26.77 8.67
N ALA A 145 21.37 26.05 9.41
CA ALA A 145 22.69 25.63 8.91
C ALA A 145 22.57 24.69 7.69
N ILE A 146 21.71 23.68 7.75
CA ILE A 146 21.42 22.76 6.63
C ILE A 146 20.88 23.51 5.41
N GLU A 147 19.92 24.43 5.60
CA GLU A 147 19.36 25.26 4.53
C GLU A 147 20.45 26.12 3.86
N ASN A 148 21.34 26.73 4.65
CA ASN A 148 22.49 27.50 4.15
C ASN A 148 23.53 26.62 3.42
N GLU A 149 23.66 25.34 3.75
CA GLU A 149 24.52 24.40 3.00
C GLU A 149 23.88 23.95 1.69
N VAL A 150 22.59 23.62 1.71
CA VAL A 150 21.80 23.29 0.51
C VAL A 150 21.84 24.44 -0.49
N GLN A 151 21.65 25.69 -0.06
CA GLN A 151 21.75 26.85 -0.95
C GLN A 151 23.14 26.95 -1.60
N LYS A 152 24.23 26.83 -0.82
CA LYS A 152 25.61 26.86 -1.37
C LYS A 152 25.89 25.70 -2.32
N LEU A 153 25.23 24.55 -2.14
CA LEU A 153 25.30 23.42 -3.05
C LEU A 153 24.54 23.71 -4.35
N GLN A 154 23.35 24.32 -4.27
CA GLN A 154 22.58 24.71 -5.44
C GLN A 154 23.29 25.81 -6.26
N GLU A 155 23.95 26.77 -5.60
CA GLU A 155 24.79 27.78 -6.25
C GLU A 155 26.02 27.18 -6.97
N LYS A 156 26.55 26.05 -6.51
CA LYS A 156 27.70 25.34 -7.12
C LYS A 156 27.31 24.41 -8.26
N TYR A 157 26.26 23.60 -8.06
CA TYR A 157 25.94 22.43 -8.89
C TYR A 157 24.63 22.56 -9.69
N GLY A 158 23.86 23.62 -9.46
CA GLY A 158 22.54 23.82 -10.05
C GLY A 158 21.41 23.24 -9.19
N GLU A 159 20.19 23.22 -9.74
CA GLU A 159 18.99 22.77 -9.05
C GLU A 159 18.95 21.24 -8.90
N PHE A 160 18.63 20.76 -7.68
CA PHE A 160 18.48 19.35 -7.35
C PHE A 160 17.49 19.17 -6.18
N ASP A 161 16.95 17.96 -6.01
CA ASP A 161 16.06 17.65 -4.89
C ASP A 161 16.85 17.52 -3.57
N SER A 162 16.70 18.53 -2.71
CA SER A 162 17.28 18.59 -1.37
C SER A 162 16.82 17.43 -0.47
N ARG A 163 15.57 16.98 -0.60
CA ARG A 163 14.99 15.91 0.21
C ARG A 163 15.57 14.55 -0.18
N GLU A 164 15.77 14.29 -1.47
CA GLU A 164 16.48 13.08 -1.91
C GLU A 164 17.96 13.10 -1.46
N LEU A 165 18.65 14.23 -1.58
CA LEU A 165 20.02 14.39 -1.08
C LEU A 165 20.11 14.14 0.44
N LEU A 166 19.22 14.72 1.24
CA LEU A 166 19.18 14.54 2.70
C LEU A 166 18.88 13.09 3.09
N ASN A 167 17.89 12.45 2.44
CA ASN A 167 17.60 11.04 2.65
C ASN A 167 18.79 10.15 2.29
N HIS A 168 19.50 10.45 1.19
CA HIS A 168 20.71 9.73 0.78
C HIS A 168 21.88 9.96 1.75
N ALA A 169 22.06 11.18 2.28
CA ALA A 169 23.05 11.49 3.30
C ALA A 169 22.82 10.68 4.58
N LEU A 170 21.58 10.70 5.10
CA LEU A 170 21.17 9.93 6.29
C LEU A 170 21.34 8.42 6.07
N LYS A 171 20.86 7.89 4.94
CA LYS A 171 20.93 6.45 4.60
C LYS A 171 22.36 5.91 4.53
N ASN A 172 23.32 6.72 4.10
CA ASN A 172 24.73 6.33 4.01
C ASN A 172 25.57 6.83 5.21
N GLY A 173 24.96 7.49 6.20
CA GLY A 173 25.67 8.05 7.36
C GLY A 173 26.69 9.15 7.01
N ILE A 174 26.47 9.89 5.92
CA ILE A 174 27.41 10.93 5.43
C ILE A 174 27.03 12.27 6.06
N PRO A 175 27.86 12.84 6.97
CA PRO A 175 27.50 14.07 7.71
C PRO A 175 27.73 15.38 6.93
N ASN A 176 28.28 15.31 5.72
CA ASN A 176 28.56 16.47 4.86
C ASN A 176 27.76 16.34 3.55
N LEU A 177 26.89 17.32 3.29
CA LEU A 177 25.98 17.31 2.14
C LEU A 177 26.72 17.35 0.79
N ASP A 178 27.91 17.97 0.72
CA ASP A 178 28.75 18.03 -0.49
C ASP A 178 29.31 16.63 -0.84
N ALA A 179 29.78 15.91 0.19
CA ALA A 179 30.21 14.51 0.04
C ALA A 179 29.04 13.57 -0.27
N ALA A 180 27.85 13.82 0.31
CA ALA A 180 26.65 13.05 0.04
C ALA A 180 26.16 13.26 -1.40
N TYR A 181 26.26 14.48 -1.95
CA TYR A 181 25.91 14.81 -3.33
C TYR A 181 26.86 14.14 -4.32
N ALA A 182 28.16 14.21 -4.08
CA ALA A 182 29.16 13.52 -4.89
C ALA A 182 28.96 11.98 -4.88
N HIS A 183 28.64 11.39 -3.73
CA HIS A 183 28.33 9.96 -3.62
C HIS A 183 27.02 9.58 -4.33
N TRP A 184 26.00 10.44 -4.29
CA TRP A 184 24.73 10.21 -4.99
C TRP A 184 24.95 10.20 -6.52
N GLN A 185 25.51 11.28 -7.07
CA GLN A 185 25.82 11.41 -8.49
C GLN A 185 26.72 10.26 -8.99
N PHE A 186 27.72 9.84 -8.20
CA PHE A 186 28.57 8.70 -8.54
C PHE A 186 27.77 7.39 -8.66
N ASN A 187 26.84 7.12 -7.74
CA ASN A 187 26.02 5.90 -7.80
C ASN A 187 25.04 5.90 -8.97
N ASP A 188 24.46 7.04 -9.33
CA ASP A 188 23.54 7.14 -10.47
C ASP A 188 24.28 6.97 -11.82
N VAL A 189 25.44 7.63 -11.97
CA VAL A 189 26.34 7.43 -13.13
C VAL A 189 26.83 5.98 -13.21
N LYS A 190 27.25 5.39 -12.08
CA LYS A 190 27.69 3.99 -12.03
C LYS A 190 26.56 3.04 -12.41
N SER A 191 25.36 3.18 -11.84
CA SER A 191 24.22 2.31 -12.16
C SER A 191 23.83 2.41 -13.64
N THR A 192 24.04 3.57 -14.25
CA THR A 192 23.79 3.81 -15.68
C THR A 192 24.86 3.18 -16.55
N ALA A 193 26.14 3.28 -16.17
CA ALA A 193 27.24 2.58 -16.83
C ALA A 193 27.08 1.06 -16.76
N ASP A 194 26.75 0.51 -15.58
CA ASP A 194 26.53 -0.93 -15.37
C ASP A 194 25.36 -1.46 -16.24
N LYS A 195 24.27 -0.68 -16.36
CA LYS A 195 23.14 -0.99 -17.27
C LYS A 195 23.58 -1.00 -18.74
N LEU A 196 24.31 0.03 -19.19
CA LEU A 196 24.78 0.16 -20.58
C LEU A 196 25.78 -0.94 -20.96
N GLN A 197 26.69 -1.31 -20.06
CA GLN A 197 27.61 -2.43 -20.27
C GLN A 197 26.84 -3.75 -20.41
N LYS A 198 25.88 -4.01 -19.53
CA LYS A 198 25.03 -5.20 -19.59
C LYS A 198 24.18 -5.25 -20.86
N GLU A 199 23.65 -4.13 -21.34
CA GLU A 199 22.94 -4.07 -22.62
C GLU A 199 23.88 -4.34 -23.80
N GLN A 200 25.07 -3.74 -23.84
CA GLN A 200 26.07 -4.01 -24.86
C GLN A 200 26.45 -5.50 -24.89
N GLU A 201 26.70 -6.12 -23.72
CA GLU A 201 26.99 -7.55 -23.62
C GLU A 201 25.84 -8.40 -24.16
N ILE A 202 24.59 -8.09 -23.80
CA ILE A 202 23.40 -8.77 -24.35
C ILE A 202 23.31 -8.62 -25.88
N THR A 203 23.64 -7.45 -26.44
CA THR A 203 23.64 -7.27 -27.91
C THR A 203 24.79 -8.02 -28.59
N ASN A 204 25.95 -8.13 -27.95
CA ASN A 204 27.09 -8.90 -28.46
C ASN A 204 26.82 -10.40 -28.40
N GLN A 205 26.34 -10.93 -27.27
CA GLN A 205 25.92 -12.34 -27.13
C GLN A 205 24.83 -12.71 -28.16
N LYS A 206 23.84 -11.84 -28.39
CA LYS A 206 22.82 -12.02 -29.45
C LYS A 206 23.44 -12.05 -30.86
N ARG A 207 24.42 -11.18 -31.13
CA ARG A 207 25.14 -11.15 -32.42
C ARG A 207 26.00 -12.41 -32.62
N GLU A 208 26.72 -12.83 -31.59
CA GLU A 208 27.56 -14.03 -31.61
C GLU A 208 26.72 -15.30 -31.82
N ALA A 209 25.61 -15.47 -31.10
CA ALA A 209 24.68 -16.58 -31.29
C ALA A 209 24.10 -16.64 -32.73
N ALA A 210 23.81 -15.49 -33.32
CA ALA A 210 23.35 -15.38 -34.72
C ALA A 210 24.47 -15.66 -35.75
N VAL A 211 25.74 -15.39 -35.42
CA VAL A 211 26.90 -15.67 -36.30
C VAL A 211 27.32 -17.14 -36.20
N VAL A 212 27.33 -17.74 -35.01
CA VAL A 212 27.74 -19.14 -34.81
C VAL A 212 26.78 -20.13 -35.48
N THR A 213 25.52 -19.75 -35.69
CA THR A 213 24.54 -20.55 -36.45
C THR A 213 24.65 -20.39 -37.98
N ALA A 214 25.39 -19.40 -38.48
CA ALA A 214 25.59 -19.19 -39.91
C ALA A 214 26.66 -20.12 -40.56
N GLY A 215 27.39 -20.91 -39.75
CA GLY A 215 28.44 -21.83 -40.23
C GLY A 215 27.97 -23.24 -40.62
N GLY A 216 26.66 -23.52 -40.58
CA GLY A 216 26.15 -24.90 -40.41
C GLY A 216 25.22 -25.47 -41.49
N SER A 217 25.01 -24.83 -42.65
CA SER A 217 24.24 -25.46 -43.74
C SER A 217 24.56 -24.89 -45.12
N THR A 218 25.00 -25.76 -46.04
CA THR A 218 25.16 -25.44 -47.47
C THR A 218 23.86 -25.68 -48.24
N GLN A 219 22.78 -24.98 -47.87
CA GLN A 219 21.53 -25.05 -48.64
C GLN A 219 21.53 -24.05 -49.79
N SER A 220 21.81 -24.55 -51.00
CA SER A 220 21.64 -23.78 -52.24
C SER A 220 20.17 -23.42 -52.45
N GLY A 221 19.79 -22.17 -52.19
CA GLY A 221 18.42 -21.68 -52.32
C GLY A 221 18.33 -20.18 -52.58
N THR A 222 18.08 -19.82 -53.85
CA THR A 222 17.55 -18.52 -54.33
C THR A 222 17.98 -17.25 -53.58
N GLN A 223 18.99 -16.56 -54.12
CA GLN A 223 19.34 -15.19 -53.75
C GLN A 223 18.22 -14.20 -54.17
N SER A 224 17.20 -14.01 -53.32
CA SER A 224 16.34 -12.84 -53.41
C SER A 224 17.13 -11.60 -52.99
N LYS A 225 17.71 -10.92 -53.98
CA LYS A 225 18.53 -9.72 -53.85
C LYS A 225 17.75 -8.58 -53.21
N SER A 226 17.80 -8.46 -51.88
CA SER A 226 17.31 -7.30 -51.15
C SER A 226 18.21 -6.11 -51.46
N GLU A 227 17.68 -5.13 -52.19
CA GLU A 227 18.45 -3.95 -52.58
C GLU A 227 18.67 -3.07 -51.34
N GLY A 228 19.95 -2.86 -51.01
CA GLY A 228 20.37 -2.50 -49.66
C GLY A 228 19.87 -1.13 -49.21
N LYS A 229 19.08 -1.12 -48.14
CA LYS A 229 18.76 0.11 -47.39
C LYS A 229 20.01 0.55 -46.62
N ALA A 230 20.74 1.51 -47.18
CA ALA A 230 22.02 2.00 -46.64
C ALA A 230 21.90 2.44 -45.16
N GLY A 231 22.91 2.07 -44.36
CA GLY A 231 23.00 2.40 -42.95
C GLY A 231 23.55 3.82 -42.68
N SER A 232 24.08 4.48 -43.70
CA SER A 232 24.61 5.85 -43.60
C SER A 232 24.30 6.68 -44.85
N ILE A 233 24.12 7.99 -44.67
CA ILE A 233 23.89 8.96 -45.76
C ILE A 233 25.03 8.93 -46.80
N ARG A 234 26.27 8.67 -46.36
CA ARG A 234 27.44 8.57 -47.24
C ARG A 234 27.38 7.32 -48.13
N GLU A 235 27.01 6.19 -47.54
CA GLU A 235 26.83 4.92 -48.25
C GLU A 235 25.67 4.99 -49.24
N ALA A 236 24.56 5.65 -48.86
CA ALA A 236 23.43 5.92 -49.74
C ALA A 236 23.84 6.72 -50.98
N PHE A 237 24.67 7.76 -50.80
CA PHE A 237 25.17 8.60 -51.89
C PHE A 237 26.10 7.82 -52.84
N GLU A 238 26.98 6.96 -52.31
CA GLU A 238 27.87 6.13 -53.12
C GLU A 238 27.12 5.02 -53.89
N LEU A 239 26.04 4.46 -53.31
CA LEU A 239 25.12 3.55 -54.01
C LEU A 239 24.33 4.25 -55.12
N ALA A 240 23.75 5.41 -54.85
CA ALA A 240 23.02 6.21 -55.84
C ALA A 240 23.93 6.62 -57.02
N LYS A 241 25.18 7.03 -56.72
CA LYS A 241 26.17 7.36 -57.76
C LYS A 241 26.58 6.15 -58.62
N LYS A 242 26.58 4.94 -58.06
CA LYS A 242 26.80 3.70 -58.84
C LYS A 242 25.61 3.39 -59.76
N GLN A 243 24.38 3.53 -59.26
CA GLN A 243 23.16 3.32 -60.08
C GLN A 243 23.05 4.32 -61.24
N LEU A 244 23.43 5.58 -61.05
CA LEU A 244 23.43 6.61 -62.09
C LEU A 244 24.58 6.46 -63.13
N SER A 245 25.42 5.44 -63.00
CA SER A 245 26.57 5.17 -63.88
C SER A 245 26.38 3.92 -64.76
N THR A 246 25.13 3.47 -64.90
CA THR A 246 24.66 2.34 -65.72
C THR A 246 23.45 2.74 -66.54
#